data_AF-R6T4M6-F1
#
_entry.id   AF-R6T4M6-F1
#
_cell.length_a   1.000
_cell.length_b   1.000
_cell.length_c   1.000
_cell.angle_alpha   90.00
_cell.angle_beta   90.00
_cell.angle_gamma   90.00
#
_symmetry.space_group_name_H-M   'P 1'
#
loop_
_entity.id
_entity.type
_entity.pdbx_description
1 polymer ?
#
loop_
_entity_poly.entity_id
_entity_poly.type
_entity_poly.pdbx_seq_one_letter_code
_entity_poly.pdbx_strand_id
1 'polypeptide(L)'
;MKIYKIKNSLKKIQCRSSLILSFPHFWICILIILLAIASLAISSILYKNAQEYLSSVFANIFAGLVTGLVICLLSGVKQLYIAKLENKKNWLEHIRSMICEYNDFFQKLMKKPFASFDGDEELFAFIYDVGAHANWVNEDILQSTFDRLLSFNPRNYCKKHLNYDAYALSKDFCELHDNLYEIDICYPSKKEIIHYFDKVHKSLMQLYSNAHRELHDIDIRLHEIEKTII
;
A
#
# COMPACT_ATOMS: atom_id res chain seq x y z
N MET A 1 -6.38 -9.78 -28.64
CA MET A 1 -6.82 -9.35 -27.28
C MET A 1 -6.73 -10.44 -26.19
N LYS A 2 -7.10 -11.71 -26.43
CA LYS A 2 -7.03 -12.80 -25.42
C LYS A 2 -5.60 -13.19 -24.98
N ILE A 3 -4.64 -13.25 -25.90
CA ILE A 3 -3.24 -13.65 -25.62
C ILE A 3 -2.54 -12.65 -24.67
N TYR A 4 -2.80 -11.35 -24.84
CA TYR A 4 -2.23 -10.30 -24.00
C TYR A 4 -2.76 -10.37 -22.55
N LYS A 5 -4.06 -10.69 -22.37
CA LYS A 5 -4.65 -10.94 -21.04
C LYS A 5 -4.01 -12.15 -20.36
N ILE A 6 -3.79 -13.26 -21.07
CA ILE A 6 -3.19 -14.49 -20.51
C ILE A 6 -1.74 -14.23 -20.09
N LYS A 7 -0.96 -13.54 -20.93
CA LYS A 7 0.45 -13.19 -20.62
C LYS A 7 0.55 -12.27 -19.40
N ASN A 8 -0.37 -11.33 -19.24
CA ASN A 8 -0.41 -10.45 -18.07
C ASN A 8 -0.87 -11.18 -16.79
N SER A 9 -1.83 -12.11 -16.90
CA SER A 9 -2.24 -12.96 -15.78
C SER A 9 -1.11 -13.87 -15.30
N LEU A 10 -0.35 -14.49 -16.22
CA LEU A 10 0.82 -15.30 -15.90
C LEU A 10 1.93 -14.48 -15.24
N LYS A 11 2.22 -13.27 -15.74
CA LYS A 11 3.19 -12.36 -15.12
C LYS A 11 2.78 -11.93 -13.70
N LYS A 12 1.47 -11.74 -13.47
CA LYS A 12 0.92 -11.44 -12.13
C LYS A 12 1.04 -12.63 -11.18
N ILE A 13 0.78 -13.84 -11.66
CA ILE A 13 0.95 -15.07 -10.87
C ILE A 13 2.44 -15.23 -10.53
N GLN A 14 3.34 -15.14 -11.50
CA GLN A 14 4.78 -15.31 -11.30
C GLN A 14 5.37 -14.32 -10.27
N CYS A 15 4.94 -13.05 -10.30
CA CYS A 15 5.38 -12.03 -9.36
C CYS A 15 4.80 -12.23 -7.94
N ARG A 16 3.58 -12.76 -7.84
CA ARG A 16 2.99 -13.18 -6.55
C ARG A 16 3.66 -14.44 -6.01
N SER A 17 4.01 -15.38 -6.87
CA SER A 17 4.71 -16.62 -6.52
C SER A 17 6.15 -16.34 -6.05
N SER A 18 6.86 -15.39 -6.67
CA SER A 18 8.21 -15.00 -6.21
C SER A 18 8.19 -14.40 -4.81
N LEU A 19 7.15 -13.62 -4.48
CA LEU A 19 6.90 -13.08 -3.14
C LEU A 19 6.61 -14.18 -2.13
N ILE A 20 5.87 -15.23 -2.50
CA ILE A 20 5.59 -16.38 -1.61
C ILE A 20 6.86 -17.22 -1.39
N LEU A 21 7.64 -17.44 -2.44
CA LEU A 21 8.90 -18.19 -2.41
C LEU A 21 10.02 -17.50 -1.61
N SER A 22 9.95 -16.18 -1.45
CA SER A 22 10.89 -15.44 -0.61
C SER A 22 10.65 -15.60 0.89
N PHE A 23 9.51 -16.16 1.33
CA PHE A 23 9.27 -16.37 2.76
C PHE A 23 9.99 -17.64 3.26
N PRO A 24 10.78 -17.57 4.35
CA PRO A 24 11.44 -18.74 4.94
C PRO A 24 10.45 -19.85 5.33
N HIS A 25 9.24 -19.48 5.74
CA HIS A 25 8.14 -20.38 6.11
C HIS A 25 7.77 -21.35 4.98
N PHE A 26 7.87 -20.93 3.72
CA PHE A 26 7.56 -21.78 2.58
C PHE A 26 8.55 -22.95 2.46
N TRP A 27 9.85 -22.68 2.61
CA TRP A 27 10.90 -23.70 2.58
C TRP A 27 10.82 -24.64 3.79
N ILE A 28 10.51 -24.09 4.97
CA ILE A 28 10.29 -24.86 6.19
C ILE A 28 9.10 -25.82 6.01
N CYS A 29 7.99 -25.37 5.40
CA CYS A 29 6.84 -26.24 5.11
C CYS A 29 7.21 -27.40 4.18
N ILE A 30 7.98 -27.14 3.11
CA ILE A 30 8.44 -28.20 2.20
C ILE A 30 9.28 -29.24 2.95
N LEU A 31 10.22 -28.79 3.79
CA LEU A 31 11.06 -29.67 4.59
C LEU A 31 10.22 -30.55 5.54
N ILE A 32 9.27 -29.96 6.25
CA ILE A 32 8.38 -30.68 7.17
C ILE A 32 7.56 -31.73 6.41
N ILE A 33 7.03 -31.40 5.23
CA ILE A 33 6.27 -32.32 4.39
C ILE A 33 7.13 -33.52 3.96
N LEU A 34 8.36 -33.27 3.50
CA LEU A 34 9.28 -34.35 3.11
C LEU A 34 9.61 -35.29 4.27
N LEU A 35 9.90 -34.72 5.45
CA LEU A 35 10.15 -35.49 6.66
C LEU A 35 8.92 -36.30 7.10
N ALA A 36 7.72 -35.73 6.97
CA ALA A 36 6.47 -36.40 7.33
C ALA A 36 6.21 -37.60 6.40
N ILE A 37 6.40 -37.44 5.10
CA ILE A 37 6.27 -38.53 4.12
C ILE A 37 7.27 -39.65 4.41
N ALA A 38 8.53 -39.30 4.67
CA ALA A 38 9.56 -40.29 5.00
C ALA A 38 9.23 -41.05 6.30
N SER A 39 8.82 -40.33 7.34
CA SER A 39 8.42 -40.91 8.63
C SER A 39 7.23 -41.87 8.50
N LEU A 40 6.22 -41.51 7.72
CA LEU A 40 5.05 -42.36 7.44
C LEU A 40 5.44 -43.60 6.63
N ALA A 41 6.30 -43.45 5.61
CA ALA A 41 6.77 -44.56 4.80
C ALA A 41 7.57 -45.57 5.63
N ILE A 42 8.48 -45.09 6.49
CA ILE A 42 9.26 -45.93 7.41
C ILE A 42 8.34 -46.65 8.39
N SER A 43 7.38 -45.94 9.01
CA SER A 43 6.41 -46.55 9.92
C SER A 43 5.62 -47.68 9.26
N SER A 44 5.18 -47.49 8.01
CA SER A 44 4.42 -48.49 7.25
C SER A 44 5.26 -49.72 6.88
N ILE A 45 6.52 -49.54 6.50
CA ILE A 45 7.43 -50.66 6.21
C ILE A 45 7.71 -51.48 7.49
N LEU A 46 7.98 -50.81 8.60
CA LEU A 46 8.26 -51.46 9.89
C LEU A 46 7.05 -52.23 10.41
N TYR A 47 5.83 -51.70 10.20
CA TYR A 47 4.60 -52.40 10.54
C TYR A 47 4.45 -53.72 9.77
N LYS A 48 4.71 -53.70 8.45
CA LYS A 48 4.66 -54.90 7.60
C LYS A 48 5.69 -55.95 8.01
N ASN A 49 6.82 -55.53 8.58
CA ASN A 49 7.88 -56.42 9.06
C ASN A 49 7.71 -56.86 10.53
N ALA A 50 6.53 -56.66 11.13
CA ALA A 50 6.21 -57.00 12.52
C ALA A 50 7.09 -56.31 13.58
N GLN A 51 7.70 -55.16 13.26
CA GLN A 51 8.46 -54.33 14.20
C GLN A 51 7.58 -53.24 14.81
N GLU A 52 6.61 -53.66 15.63
CA GLU A 52 5.52 -52.81 16.14
C GLU A 52 6.01 -51.60 16.95
N TYR A 53 7.01 -51.80 17.81
CA TYR A 53 7.57 -50.72 18.64
C TYR A 53 8.17 -49.58 17.79
N LEU A 54 9.04 -49.92 16.83
CA LEU A 54 9.66 -48.92 15.96
C LEU A 54 8.65 -48.26 15.03
N SER A 55 7.68 -49.04 14.52
CA SER A 55 6.58 -48.49 13.71
C SER A 55 5.80 -47.40 14.47
N SER A 56 5.49 -47.65 15.75
CA SER A 56 4.82 -46.69 16.64
C SER A 56 5.65 -45.42 16.89
N VAL A 57 6.96 -45.56 17.10
CA VAL A 57 7.88 -44.41 17.25
C VAL A 57 7.82 -43.50 16.01
N PHE A 58 7.90 -44.07 14.81
CA PHE A 58 7.82 -43.28 13.57
C PHE A 58 6.41 -42.70 13.34
N ALA A 59 5.33 -43.40 13.70
CA ALA A 59 3.98 -42.85 13.62
C ALA A 59 3.81 -41.60 14.52
N ASN A 60 4.41 -41.60 15.71
CA ASN A 60 4.42 -40.42 16.60
C ASN A 60 5.26 -39.27 16.03
N ILE A 61 6.42 -39.56 15.41
CA ILE A 61 7.21 -38.54 14.71
C ILE A 61 6.39 -37.91 13.58
N PHE A 62 5.67 -38.71 12.79
CA PHE A 62 4.76 -38.21 11.77
C PHE A 62 3.69 -37.28 12.34
N ALA A 63 3.01 -37.68 13.42
CA ALA A 63 2.00 -36.85 14.08
C ALA A 63 2.58 -35.52 14.60
N GLY A 64 3.80 -35.54 15.14
CA GLY A 64 4.53 -34.33 15.57
C GLY A 64 4.84 -33.41 14.38
N LEU A 65 5.28 -33.95 13.24
CA LEU A 65 5.56 -33.19 12.03
C LEU A 65 4.30 -32.56 11.43
N VAL A 66 3.17 -33.29 11.40
CA VAL A 66 1.88 -32.74 10.96
C VAL A 66 1.44 -31.58 11.86
N THR A 67 1.58 -31.74 13.18
CA THR A 67 1.26 -30.67 14.14
C THR A 67 2.15 -29.45 13.93
N GLY A 68 3.46 -29.65 13.76
CA GLY A 68 4.41 -28.59 13.43
C GLY A 68 4.11 -27.89 12.11
N LEU A 69 3.63 -28.63 11.09
CA LEU A 69 3.20 -28.05 9.81
C LEU A 69 2.01 -27.10 9.99
N VAL A 70 1.00 -27.50 10.79
CA VAL A 70 -0.17 -26.65 11.07
C VAL A 70 0.26 -25.35 11.75
N ILE A 71 1.12 -25.43 12.78
CA ILE A 71 1.65 -24.25 13.47
C ILE A 71 2.43 -23.35 12.51
N CYS A 72 3.30 -23.92 11.67
CA CYS A 72 4.08 -23.18 10.69
C CYS A 72 3.19 -22.43 9.68
N LEU A 73 2.11 -23.06 9.23
CA LEU A 73 1.15 -22.44 8.32
C LEU A 73 0.40 -21.27 8.99
N LEU A 74 -0.06 -21.44 10.25
CA LEU A 74 -0.72 -20.37 10.98
C LEU A 74 0.21 -19.17 11.18
N SER A 75 1.45 -19.41 11.62
CA SER A 75 2.48 -18.37 11.74
C SER A 75 2.77 -17.67 10.41
N GLY A 76 2.81 -18.43 9.30
CA GLY A 76 2.98 -17.88 7.96
C GLY A 76 1.83 -16.97 7.54
N VAL A 77 0.58 -17.36 7.82
CA VAL A 77 -0.61 -16.52 7.56
C VAL A 77 -0.55 -15.23 8.36
N LYS A 78 -0.18 -15.31 9.65
CA LYS A 78 0.03 -14.15 10.51
C LYS A 78 1.07 -13.19 9.93
N GLN A 79 2.25 -13.69 9.54
CA GLN A 79 3.30 -12.86 8.96
C GLN A 79 2.88 -12.20 7.65
N LEU A 80 2.17 -12.92 6.79
CA LEU A 80 1.62 -12.34 5.55
C LEU A 80 0.60 -11.24 5.84
N TYR A 81 -0.18 -11.37 6.92
CA TYR A 81 -1.13 -10.34 7.32
C TYR A 81 -0.43 -9.10 7.87
N ILE A 82 0.59 -9.26 8.72
CA ILE A 82 1.46 -8.17 9.21
C ILE A 82 2.09 -7.42 8.04
N ALA A 83 2.75 -8.13 7.12
CA ALA A 83 3.41 -7.52 5.97
C ALA A 83 2.45 -6.70 5.10
N LYS A 84 1.18 -7.13 4.98
CA LYS A 84 0.15 -6.34 4.27
C LYS A 84 -0.24 -5.07 5.01
N LEU A 85 -0.34 -5.12 6.34
CA LEU A 85 -0.63 -3.95 7.17
C LEU A 85 0.52 -2.95 7.14
N GLU A 86 1.76 -3.41 7.28
CA GLU A 86 2.97 -2.56 7.18
C GLU A 86 3.10 -1.92 5.80
N ASN A 87 2.91 -2.68 4.73
CA ASN A 87 2.93 -2.16 3.36
C ASN A 87 1.89 -1.04 3.16
N LYS A 88 0.69 -1.21 3.73
CA LYS A 88 -0.35 -0.19 3.71
C LYS A 88 -0.01 1.01 4.58
N LYS A 89 0.53 0.80 5.77
CA LYS A 89 1.00 1.85 6.67
C LYS A 89 2.02 2.75 5.97
N ASN A 90 3.07 2.16 5.42
CA ASN A 90 4.13 2.88 4.72
C ASN A 90 3.57 3.72 3.56
N TRP A 91 2.63 3.17 2.79
CA TRP A 91 2.00 3.90 1.69
C TRP A 91 1.13 5.08 2.19
N LEU A 92 0.36 4.90 3.28
CA LEU A 92 -0.42 5.98 3.88
C LEU A 92 0.46 7.08 4.48
N GLU A 93 1.59 6.71 5.11
CA GLU A 93 2.59 7.66 5.60
C GLU A 93 3.21 8.47 4.45
N HIS A 94 3.53 7.82 3.34
CA HIS A 94 4.02 8.49 2.13
C HIS A 94 3.03 9.54 1.60
N ILE A 95 1.75 9.16 1.40
CA ILE A 95 0.71 10.10 0.95
C ILE A 95 0.55 11.28 1.91
N ARG A 96 0.55 11.02 3.23
CA ARG A 96 0.47 12.10 4.21
C ARG A 96 1.68 13.02 4.16
N SER A 97 2.88 12.49 3.92
CA SER A 97 4.09 13.29 3.75
C SER A 97 3.97 14.24 2.56
N MET A 98 3.49 13.75 1.41
CA MET A 98 3.27 14.60 0.23
C MET A 98 2.23 15.70 0.48
N ILE A 99 1.14 15.37 1.19
CA ILE A 99 0.12 16.37 1.54
C ILE A 99 0.66 17.42 2.53
N CYS A 100 1.50 17.01 3.50
CA CYS A 100 2.19 17.95 4.40
C CYS A 100 3.08 18.91 3.61
N GLU A 101 3.88 18.40 2.69
CA GLU A 101 4.76 19.21 1.84
C GLU A 101 3.97 20.24 1.03
N TYR A 102 2.91 19.79 0.32
CA TYR A 102 1.97 20.69 -0.36
C TYR A 102 1.41 21.76 0.60
N ASN A 103 0.93 21.36 1.78
CA ASN A 103 0.35 22.30 2.73
C ASN A 103 1.38 23.33 3.21
N ASP A 104 2.64 22.95 3.40
CA ASP A 104 3.69 23.90 3.75
C ASP A 104 3.92 24.95 2.65
N PHE A 105 3.90 24.53 1.37
CA PHE A 105 3.94 25.46 0.23
C PHE A 105 2.71 26.37 0.19
N PHE A 106 1.51 25.80 0.39
CA PHE A 106 0.27 26.56 0.40
C PHE A 106 0.24 27.60 1.54
N GLN A 107 0.70 27.25 2.74
CA GLN A 107 0.82 28.18 3.86
C GLN A 107 1.85 29.29 3.59
N LYS A 108 2.94 28.99 2.88
CA LYS A 108 3.90 30.03 2.44
C LYS A 108 3.25 30.99 1.45
N LEU A 109 2.45 30.49 0.50
CA LEU A 109 1.68 31.32 -0.43
C LEU A 109 0.69 32.24 0.29
N MET A 110 -0.06 31.69 1.25
CA MET A 110 -0.97 32.46 2.10
C MET A 110 -0.26 33.60 2.84
N LYS A 111 1.00 33.44 3.23
CA LYS A 111 1.78 34.44 3.98
C LYS A 111 2.58 35.40 3.10
N LYS A 112 2.82 35.08 1.82
CA LYS A 112 3.65 35.91 0.91
C LYS A 112 2.99 37.29 0.70
N PRO A 113 3.73 38.41 0.82
CA PRO A 113 3.15 39.74 0.70
C PRO A 113 3.03 40.15 -0.77
N PHE A 114 1.80 40.13 -1.29
CA PHE A 114 1.43 40.72 -2.58
C PHE A 114 -0.08 41.01 -2.59
N ALA A 115 -0.51 42.07 -3.28
CA ALA A 115 -1.92 42.46 -3.36
C ALA A 115 -2.60 41.86 -4.60
N SER A 116 -1.94 42.00 -5.75
CA SER A 116 -2.29 41.39 -7.03
C SER A 116 -1.04 40.84 -7.68
N PHE A 117 -1.22 39.93 -8.63
CA PHE A 117 -0.13 39.53 -9.52
C PHE A 117 0.28 40.72 -10.38
N ASP A 118 1.58 40.92 -10.57
CA ASP A 118 2.19 42.09 -11.23
C ASP A 118 3.18 41.70 -12.34
N GLY A 119 3.17 40.44 -12.79
CA GLY A 119 4.10 39.94 -13.79
C GLY A 119 5.42 39.41 -13.22
N ASP A 120 5.58 39.37 -11.89
CA ASP A 120 6.77 38.79 -11.26
C ASP A 120 6.90 37.29 -11.58
N GLU A 121 7.96 36.94 -12.33
CA GLU A 121 8.29 35.58 -12.74
C GLU A 121 8.57 34.67 -11.54
N GLU A 122 9.21 35.17 -10.47
CA GLU A 122 9.48 34.37 -9.28
C GLU A 122 8.18 34.06 -8.53
N LEU A 123 7.27 35.04 -8.44
CA LEU A 123 5.95 34.83 -7.85
C LEU A 123 5.11 33.85 -8.69
N PHE A 124 5.15 33.96 -10.01
CA PHE A 124 4.46 33.04 -10.91
C PHE A 124 4.97 31.61 -10.72
N ALA A 125 6.28 31.40 -10.81
CA ALA A 125 6.90 30.09 -10.64
C ALA A 125 6.53 29.48 -9.28
N PHE A 126 6.58 30.29 -8.22
CA PHE A 126 6.21 29.84 -6.88
C PHE A 126 4.72 29.43 -6.77
N ILE A 127 3.79 30.23 -7.33
CA ILE A 127 2.36 29.89 -7.32
C ILE A 127 2.10 28.60 -8.11
N TYR A 128 2.71 28.50 -9.29
CA TYR A 128 2.58 27.34 -10.16
C TYR A 128 3.13 26.07 -9.49
N ASP A 129 4.29 26.18 -8.81
CA ASP A 129 4.87 25.09 -8.03
C ASP A 129 3.93 24.61 -6.91
N VAL A 130 3.22 25.51 -6.23
CA VAL A 130 2.22 25.11 -5.21
C VAL A 130 1.11 24.25 -5.85
N GLY A 131 0.64 24.63 -7.04
CA GLY A 131 -0.32 23.85 -7.83
C GLY A 131 0.22 22.50 -8.26
N ALA A 132 1.47 22.46 -8.71
CA ALA A 132 2.14 21.23 -9.11
C ALA A 132 2.25 20.22 -7.95
N HIS A 133 2.66 20.68 -6.76
CA HIS A 133 2.74 19.82 -5.57
C HIS A 133 1.36 19.26 -5.17
N ALA A 134 0.30 20.06 -5.30
CA ALA A 134 -1.05 19.56 -5.08
C ALA A 134 -1.39 18.43 -6.07
N ASN A 135 -1.10 18.62 -7.35
CA ASN A 135 -1.36 17.64 -8.40
C ASN A 135 -0.53 16.36 -8.24
N TRP A 136 0.72 16.46 -7.77
CA TRP A 136 1.58 15.30 -7.53
C TRP A 136 0.97 14.30 -6.56
N VAL A 137 0.23 14.75 -5.53
CA VAL A 137 -0.50 13.83 -4.63
C VAL A 137 -1.52 13.01 -5.41
N ASN A 138 -2.28 13.64 -6.30
CA ASN A 138 -3.32 12.96 -7.07
C ASN A 138 -2.72 12.00 -8.09
N GLU A 139 -1.67 12.44 -8.79
CA GLU A 139 -0.92 11.62 -9.74
C GLU A 139 -0.26 10.43 -9.07
N ASP A 140 0.35 10.59 -7.88
CA ASP A 140 0.97 9.49 -7.16
C ASP A 140 -0.04 8.39 -6.79
N ILE A 141 -1.25 8.76 -6.36
CA ILE A 141 -2.33 7.80 -6.08
C ILE A 141 -2.73 7.03 -7.36
N LEU A 142 -2.82 7.73 -8.49
CA LEU A 142 -3.15 7.11 -9.78
C LEU A 142 -2.03 6.18 -10.26
N GLN A 143 -0.77 6.61 -10.17
CA GLN A 143 0.39 5.85 -10.61
C GLN A 143 0.71 4.66 -9.70
N SER A 144 0.51 4.81 -8.38
CA SER A 144 0.65 3.74 -7.39
C SER A 144 -0.28 2.54 -7.69
N THR A 145 -1.31 2.70 -8.52
CA THR A 145 -2.13 1.58 -9.03
C THR A 145 -1.34 0.55 -9.85
N PHE A 146 -0.20 0.95 -10.42
CA PHE A 146 0.68 0.07 -11.17
C PHE A 146 1.78 -0.56 -10.32
N ASP A 147 1.95 -0.14 -9.07
CA ASP A 147 2.90 -0.74 -8.15
C ASP A 147 2.44 -2.16 -7.77
N ARG A 148 3.32 -3.13 -8.06
CA ARG A 148 3.09 -4.55 -7.79
C ARG A 148 3.50 -4.96 -6.38
N LEU A 149 4.26 -4.11 -5.69
CA LEU A 149 4.67 -4.31 -4.31
C LEU A 149 3.52 -4.00 -3.35
N LEU A 150 2.58 -3.14 -3.75
CA LEU A 150 1.39 -2.85 -2.96
C LEU A 150 0.45 -4.05 -2.91
N SER A 151 0.02 -4.39 -1.70
CA SER A 151 -0.92 -5.50 -1.46
C SER A 151 -2.38 -5.16 -1.80
N PHE A 152 -2.66 -3.91 -2.19
CA PHE A 152 -3.96 -3.36 -2.49
C PHE A 152 -3.90 -2.43 -3.72
N ASN A 153 -5.06 -1.96 -4.19
CA ASN A 153 -5.15 -0.98 -5.26
C ASN A 153 -5.37 0.43 -4.65
N PRO A 154 -4.39 1.35 -4.71
CA PRO A 154 -4.47 2.67 -4.10
C PRO A 154 -5.69 3.48 -4.50
N ARG A 155 -5.97 3.62 -5.79
CA ARG A 155 -7.14 4.37 -6.27
C ARG A 155 -8.45 3.85 -5.68
N ASN A 156 -8.66 2.53 -5.74
CA ASN A 156 -9.88 1.91 -5.19
C ASN A 156 -9.91 2.00 -3.66
N TYR A 157 -8.75 1.97 -3.01
CA TYR A 157 -8.62 2.11 -1.56
C TYR A 157 -9.00 3.51 -1.11
N CYS A 158 -8.42 4.55 -1.72
CA CYS A 158 -8.73 5.95 -1.45
C CYS A 158 -10.23 6.23 -1.59
N LYS A 159 -10.84 5.76 -2.68
CA LYS A 159 -12.26 5.98 -2.92
C LYS A 159 -13.15 5.34 -1.84
N LYS A 160 -12.81 4.13 -1.39
CA LYS A 160 -13.63 3.35 -0.45
C LYS A 160 -13.41 3.73 1.01
N HIS A 161 -12.16 3.95 1.39
CA HIS A 161 -11.76 4.10 2.80
C HIS A 161 -11.42 5.55 3.16
N LEU A 162 -10.90 6.32 2.21
CA LEU A 162 -10.46 7.70 2.44
C LEU A 162 -11.42 8.73 1.85
N ASN A 163 -12.54 8.30 1.26
CA ASN A 163 -13.51 9.16 0.58
C ASN A 163 -12.85 10.12 -0.43
N TYR A 164 -11.84 9.63 -1.16
CA TYR A 164 -11.05 10.40 -2.11
C TYR A 164 -11.05 9.70 -3.48
N ASP A 165 -11.78 10.26 -4.44
CA ASP A 165 -11.84 9.75 -5.81
C ASP A 165 -10.86 10.50 -6.70
N ALA A 166 -9.62 10.02 -6.75
CA ALA A 166 -8.53 10.64 -7.49
C ALA A 166 -8.85 10.86 -8.97
N TYR A 167 -9.64 9.97 -9.58
CA TYR A 167 -10.02 10.08 -10.99
C TYR A 167 -11.09 11.15 -11.22
N ALA A 168 -12.06 11.25 -10.31
CA ALA A 168 -13.07 12.31 -10.39
C ALA A 168 -12.44 13.69 -10.14
N LEU A 169 -11.50 13.77 -9.18
CA LEU A 169 -10.78 15.00 -8.84
C LEU A 169 -9.82 15.47 -9.94
N SER A 170 -9.41 14.60 -10.88
CA SER A 170 -8.57 15.03 -12.02
C SER A 170 -9.14 16.24 -12.77
N LYS A 171 -10.48 16.35 -12.87
CA LYS A 171 -11.12 17.53 -13.48
C LYS A 171 -10.81 18.81 -12.69
N ASP A 172 -10.84 18.73 -11.37
CA ASP A 172 -10.62 19.87 -10.48
C ASP A 172 -9.13 20.28 -10.47
N PHE A 173 -8.22 19.30 -10.62
CA PHE A 173 -6.80 19.57 -10.80
C PHE A 173 -6.49 20.20 -12.17
N CYS A 174 -7.18 19.79 -13.24
CA CYS A 174 -7.09 20.45 -14.54
C CYS A 174 -7.59 21.89 -14.47
N GLU A 175 -8.74 22.12 -13.84
CA GLU A 175 -9.29 23.48 -13.65
C GLU A 175 -8.33 24.37 -12.83
N LEU A 176 -7.71 23.83 -11.78
CA LEU A 176 -6.65 24.52 -11.06
C LEU A 176 -5.48 24.87 -12.01
N HIS A 177 -4.97 23.90 -12.75
CA HIS A 177 -3.85 24.11 -13.67
C HIS A 177 -4.14 25.21 -14.71
N ASP A 178 -5.31 25.17 -15.34
CA ASP A 178 -5.73 26.15 -16.33
C ASP A 178 -5.78 27.56 -15.72
N ASN A 179 -6.39 27.70 -14.54
CA ASN A 179 -6.44 28.98 -13.82
C ASN A 179 -5.05 29.50 -13.43
N LEU A 180 -4.12 28.62 -13.04
CA LEU A 180 -2.75 29.02 -12.69
C LEU A 180 -1.92 29.39 -13.92
N TYR A 181 -2.18 28.76 -15.06
CA TYR A 181 -1.50 29.04 -16.32
C TYR A 181 -1.83 30.44 -16.86
N GLU A 182 -3.05 30.93 -16.63
CA GLU A 182 -3.52 32.24 -17.13
C GLU A 182 -3.27 33.42 -16.16
N ILE A 183 -2.55 33.19 -15.05
CA ILE A 183 -2.30 34.24 -14.03
C ILE A 183 -1.57 35.46 -14.62
N ASP A 184 -0.63 35.22 -15.53
CA ASP A 184 0.17 36.26 -16.17
C ASP A 184 -0.60 37.11 -17.18
N ILE A 185 -1.75 36.62 -17.65
CA ILE A 185 -2.65 37.33 -18.55
C ILE A 185 -3.71 38.10 -17.74
N CYS A 186 -4.26 37.48 -16.70
CA CYS A 186 -5.42 38.02 -15.98
C CYS A 186 -5.06 38.93 -14.79
N TYR A 187 -3.80 38.94 -14.35
CA TYR A 187 -3.32 39.70 -13.18
C TYR A 187 -4.24 39.60 -11.93
N PRO A 188 -4.61 38.38 -11.51
CA PRO A 188 -5.57 38.19 -10.42
C PRO A 188 -5.05 38.73 -9.08
N SER A 189 -5.99 39.10 -8.22
CA SER A 189 -5.71 39.42 -6.83
C SER A 189 -5.20 38.18 -6.08
N LYS A 190 -4.50 38.40 -4.97
CA LYS A 190 -4.10 37.29 -4.07
C LYS A 190 -5.30 36.46 -3.64
N LYS A 191 -6.45 37.09 -3.38
CA LYS A 191 -7.67 36.40 -2.94
C LYS A 191 -8.19 35.45 -4.01
N GLU A 192 -8.14 35.85 -5.28
CA GLU A 192 -8.55 35.01 -6.41
C GLU A 192 -7.58 33.84 -6.61
N ILE A 193 -6.27 34.09 -6.55
CA ILE A 193 -5.26 33.01 -6.62
C ILE A 193 -5.50 31.96 -5.54
N ILE A 194 -5.72 32.39 -4.29
CA ILE A 194 -6.02 31.46 -3.19
C ILE A 194 -7.33 30.70 -3.45
N HIS A 195 -8.34 31.37 -3.98
CA HIS A 195 -9.64 30.76 -4.28
C HIS A 195 -9.53 29.63 -5.31
N TYR A 196 -8.62 29.72 -6.29
CA TYR A 196 -8.37 28.64 -7.25
C TYR A 196 -8.02 27.31 -6.56
N PHE A 197 -7.37 27.36 -5.39
CA PHE A 197 -6.98 26.15 -4.64
C PHE A 197 -8.10 25.57 -3.78
N ASP A 198 -9.18 26.30 -3.46
CA ASP A 198 -10.11 25.94 -2.38
C ASP A 198 -10.63 24.50 -2.46
N LYS A 199 -11.03 24.06 -3.65
CA LYS A 199 -11.61 22.74 -3.87
C LYS A 199 -10.59 21.61 -3.69
N VAL A 200 -9.42 21.79 -4.30
CA VAL A 200 -8.30 20.85 -4.22
C VAL A 200 -7.76 20.79 -2.79
N HIS A 201 -7.52 21.95 -2.18
CA HIS A 201 -7.03 22.08 -0.81
C HIS A 201 -7.94 21.35 0.18
N LYS A 202 -9.26 21.60 0.12
CA LYS A 202 -10.25 20.94 0.97
C LYS A 202 -10.22 19.41 0.80
N SER A 203 -10.13 18.94 -0.44
CA SER A 203 -10.08 17.50 -0.74
C SER A 203 -8.80 16.84 -0.22
N LEU A 204 -7.66 17.50 -0.37
CA LEU A 204 -6.36 17.03 0.15
C LEU A 204 -6.32 17.02 1.68
N MET A 205 -6.87 18.05 2.34
CA MET A 205 -6.94 18.07 3.81
C MET A 205 -7.89 17.01 4.37
N GLN A 206 -9.00 16.73 3.66
CA GLN A 206 -9.88 15.62 4.02
C GLN A 206 -9.17 14.27 3.85
N LEU A 207 -8.44 14.07 2.75
CA LEU A 207 -7.62 12.89 2.53
C LEU A 207 -6.59 12.71 3.65
N TYR A 208 -5.89 13.78 4.03
CA TYR A 208 -4.92 13.77 5.13
C TYR A 208 -5.53 13.30 6.45
N SER A 209 -6.67 13.88 6.83
CA SER A 209 -7.38 13.51 8.06
C SER A 209 -7.85 12.04 8.04
N ASN A 210 -8.39 11.59 6.92
CA ASN A 210 -8.87 10.21 6.77
C ASN A 210 -7.71 9.21 6.80
N ALA A 211 -6.60 9.54 6.13
CA ALA A 211 -5.39 8.72 6.15
C ALA A 211 -4.80 8.61 7.57
N HIS A 212 -4.85 9.69 8.36
CA HIS A 212 -4.42 9.65 9.76
C HIS A 212 -5.25 8.69 10.60
N ARG A 213 -6.58 8.67 10.43
CA ARG A 213 -7.47 7.74 11.12
C ARG A 213 -7.18 6.29 10.75
N GLU A 214 -7.03 6.01 9.47
CA GLU A 214 -6.68 4.67 8.98
C GLU A 214 -5.31 4.19 9.48
N LEU A 215 -4.31 5.10 9.57
CA LEU A 215 -3.02 4.77 10.16
C LEU A 215 -3.13 4.35 11.62
N HIS A 216 -3.88 5.10 12.42
CA HIS A 216 -4.12 4.78 13.81
C HIS A 216 -4.79 3.40 13.98
N ASP A 217 -5.77 3.09 13.13
CA ASP A 217 -6.43 1.78 13.13
C ASP A 217 -5.48 0.64 12.73
N ILE A 218 -4.56 0.89 11.79
CA ILE A 218 -3.52 -0.08 11.41
C ILE A 218 -2.55 -0.31 12.56
N ASP A 219 -2.12 0.75 13.26
CA ASP A 219 -1.21 0.65 14.40
C ASP A 219 -1.82 -0.16 15.56
N ILE A 220 -3.11 0.05 15.86
CA ILE A 220 -3.83 -0.77 16.83
C ILE A 220 -3.82 -2.25 16.41
N ARG A 221 -4.17 -2.54 15.15
CA ARG A 221 -4.22 -3.92 14.65
C ARG A 221 -2.85 -4.59 14.69
N LEU A 222 -1.79 -3.89 14.27
CA LEU A 222 -0.42 -4.39 14.35
C LEU A 222 -0.05 -4.75 15.79
N HIS A 223 -0.33 -3.85 16.72
CA HIS A 223 -0.06 -4.06 18.14
C HIS A 223 -0.84 -5.24 18.75
N GLU A 224 -2.09 -5.45 18.34
CA GLU A 224 -2.90 -6.61 18.75
C GLU A 224 -2.34 -7.92 18.20
N ILE A 225 -1.95 -7.94 16.93
CA ILE A 225 -1.41 -9.14 16.27
C ILE A 225 -0.05 -9.53 16.89
N GLU A 226 0.79 -8.56 17.22
CA GLU A 226 2.08 -8.81 17.89
C GLU A 226 1.92 -9.53 19.24
N LYS A 227 0.86 -9.22 20.00
CA LYS A 227 0.57 -9.87 21.29
C LYS A 227 0.05 -11.31 21.17
N THR A 228 -0.45 -11.69 19.99
CA THR A 228 -1.07 -13.00 19.79
C THR A 228 0.02 -14.04 19.47
N ILE A 229 0.05 -15.20 20.13
CA ILE A 229 1.11 -16.21 19.93
C ILE A 229 1.00 -16.88 18.55
N ILE A 230 -0.22 -16.94 17.99
CA ILE A 230 -0.57 -17.51 16.69
C ILE A 230 -1.51 -16.55 15.96
#